data_AF-A0A366GSI0-F1
#
_entry.id   AF-A0A366GSI0-F1
#
_cell.length_a   1.000
_cell.length_b   1.000
_cell.length_c   1.000
_cell.angle_alpha   90.00
_cell.angle_beta   90.00
_cell.angle_gamma   90.00
#
_symmetry.space_group_name_H-M   'P 1'
#
loop_
_entity.id
_entity.type
_entity.pdbx_description
1 polymer ?
#
loop_
_entity_poly.entity_id
_entity_poly.type
_entity_poly.pdbx_seq_one_letter_code
_entity_poly.pdbx_strand_id
1 'polypeptide(L)'
;MRSKGQKTMLVQQLAEELLARCPDIATMEHRKEKRGSKVFIDYLRNDYGMTAIAPYSLRAVERAPVATPISWSELKDKKTGPQSWGLANIFRRLGAKKDPWQNFKRHRVSLPHA
;
A
#
# COMPACT_ATOMS: atom_id res chain seq x y z
N MET A 1 6.00 20.37 20.98
CA MET A 1 6.22 19.08 20.31
C MET A 1 4.94 18.25 20.48
N ARG A 2 4.19 17.95 19.41
CA ARG A 2 3.03 17.03 19.53
C ARG A 2 3.59 15.62 19.70
N SER A 3 3.14 14.87 20.71
CA SER A 3 3.53 13.45 20.81
C SER A 3 3.01 12.71 19.58
N LYS A 4 3.82 11.79 19.04
CA LYS A 4 3.36 10.91 17.97
C LYS A 4 2.22 10.05 18.52
N GLY A 5 1.12 9.95 17.77
CA GLY A 5 0.01 9.08 18.15
C GLY A 5 0.44 7.61 18.17
N GLN A 6 -0.21 6.80 19.02
CA GLN A 6 0.05 5.36 19.18
C GLN A 6 0.08 4.58 17.85
N LYS A 7 -0.76 4.96 16.88
CA LYS A 7 -0.79 4.36 15.53
C LYS A 7 0.51 4.59 14.76
N THR A 8 1.00 5.83 14.75
CA THR A 8 2.23 6.21 14.05
C THR A 8 3.44 5.47 14.63
N MET A 9 3.46 5.27 15.96
CA MET A 9 4.52 4.50 16.62
C MET A 9 4.53 3.03 16.19
N LEU A 10 3.36 2.37 16.20
CA LEU A 10 3.28 0.95 15.82
C LEU A 10 3.70 0.72 14.37
N VAL A 11 3.25 1.56 13.45
CA VAL A 11 3.61 1.43 12.02
C VAL A 11 5.10 1.67 11.83
N GLN A 12 5.72 2.58 12.60
CA GLN A 12 7.17 2.76 12.57
C GLN A 12 7.90 1.50 13.07
N GLN A 13 7.47 0.90 14.19
CA GLN A 13 8.05 -0.36 14.70
C GLN A 13 7.91 -1.51 13.70
N LEU A 14 6.76 -1.62 13.02
CA LEU A 14 6.58 -2.62 11.97
C LEU A 14 7.54 -2.40 10.78
N ALA A 15 7.81 -1.14 10.42
CA ALA A 15 8.77 -0.82 9.39
C ALA A 15 10.21 -1.16 9.80
N GLU A 16 10.58 -0.92 11.06
CA GLU A 16 11.87 -1.30 11.64
C GLU A 16 12.06 -2.82 11.62
N GLU A 17 11.03 -3.57 12.01
CA GLU A 17 11.05 -5.05 11.97
C GLU A 17 11.16 -5.58 10.52
N LEU A 18 10.45 -4.97 9.57
CA LEU A 18 10.54 -5.37 8.16
C LEU A 18 11.93 -5.06 7.58
N LEU A 19 12.53 -3.93 7.97
CA LEU A 19 13.90 -3.58 7.60
C LEU A 19 14.91 -4.60 8.17
N ALA A 20 14.75 -5.01 9.43
CA ALA A 20 15.60 -6.00 10.07
C ALA A 20 15.53 -7.38 9.37
N ARG A 21 14.34 -7.79 8.89
CA ARG A 21 14.14 -9.06 8.20
C ARG A 21 14.58 -9.06 6.74
N CYS A 22 14.45 -7.91 6.07
CA CYS A 22 14.67 -7.79 4.63
C CYS A 22 15.63 -6.64 4.27
N PRO A 23 16.82 -6.57 4.89
CA PRO A 23 17.71 -5.40 4.77
C PRO A 23 18.23 -5.19 3.35
N ASP A 24 18.28 -6.24 2.53
CA ASP A 24 18.80 -6.18 1.16
C ASP A 24 17.85 -5.50 0.18
N ILE A 25 16.53 -5.55 0.46
CA ILE A 25 15.49 -5.08 -0.47
C ILE A 25 14.66 -3.91 0.08
N ALA A 26 14.73 -3.62 1.37
CA ALA A 26 13.91 -2.59 2.01
C ALA A 26 14.76 -1.49 2.68
N THR A 27 14.19 -0.29 2.83
CA THR A 27 14.81 0.84 3.53
C THR A 27 13.77 1.73 4.19
N MET A 28 14.16 2.42 5.26
CA MET A 28 13.37 3.50 5.89
C MET A 28 13.92 4.90 5.54
N GLU A 29 14.89 4.99 4.64
CA GLU A 29 15.46 6.27 4.17
C GLU A 29 14.43 7.08 3.37
N HIS A 30 13.93 8.16 4.00
CA HIS A 30 12.92 9.02 3.37
C HIS A 30 13.46 9.75 2.13
N ARG A 31 14.76 10.07 2.07
CA ARG A 31 15.35 10.74 0.91
C ARG A 31 15.61 9.74 -0.20
N LYS A 32 15.07 10.00 -1.39
CA LYS A 32 15.18 9.09 -2.55
C LYS A 32 16.62 8.74 -2.89
N GLU A 33 17.51 9.73 -2.86
CA GLU A 33 18.96 9.61 -3.06
C GLU A 33 19.65 8.62 -2.08
N LYS A 34 19.12 8.45 -0.87
CA LYS A 34 19.67 7.54 0.15
C LYS A 34 19.13 6.11 0.06
N ARG A 35 18.18 5.83 -0.84
CA ARG A 35 17.51 4.52 -0.92
C ARG A 35 18.31 3.49 -1.72
N GLY A 36 19.20 3.93 -2.63
CA GLY A 36 19.85 3.05 -3.59
C GLY A 36 18.81 2.31 -4.44
N SER A 37 18.95 0.99 -4.57
CA SER A 37 18.01 0.10 -5.27
C SER A 37 16.87 -0.44 -4.39
N LYS A 38 16.79 -0.03 -3.13
CA LYS A 38 15.87 -0.62 -2.14
C LYS A 38 14.49 0.04 -2.17
N VAL A 39 13.47 -0.72 -1.77
CA VAL A 39 12.09 -0.26 -1.63
C VAL A 39 11.94 0.51 -0.33
N PHE A 40 11.47 1.76 -0.41
CA PHE A 40 11.16 2.55 0.78
C PHE A 40 9.86 2.06 1.42
N ILE A 41 9.92 1.76 2.72
CA ILE A 41 8.75 1.45 3.54
C ILE A 41 8.10 2.79 3.94
N ASP A 42 7.08 3.23 3.22
CA ASP A 42 6.40 4.53 3.47
C ASP A 42 5.47 4.47 4.69
N TYR A 43 6.05 4.43 5.89
CA TYR A 43 5.32 4.42 7.17
C TYR A 43 4.67 5.77 7.51
N LEU A 44 5.02 6.84 6.77
CA LEU A 44 4.64 8.23 7.06
C LEU A 44 3.17 8.56 6.74
N ARG A 45 2.44 7.66 6.08
CA ARG A 45 1.03 7.86 5.69
C ARG A 45 0.02 7.69 6.83
N ASN A 46 0.47 7.33 8.04
CA ASN A 46 -0.39 6.94 9.15
C ASN A 46 -0.59 8.03 10.21
N ASP A 47 -0.42 9.30 9.83
CA ASP A 47 -0.62 10.45 10.71
C ASP A 47 -1.81 11.32 10.27
N TYR A 48 -2.26 12.20 11.15
CA TYR A 48 -3.35 13.14 10.87
C TYR A 48 -3.02 14.02 9.65
N GLY A 49 -3.99 14.16 8.74
CA GLY A 49 -3.86 14.97 7.53
C GLY A 49 -3.16 14.28 6.36
N MET A 50 -2.63 13.06 6.56
CA MET A 50 -2.05 12.27 5.48
C MET A 50 -3.13 11.63 4.61
N THR A 51 -2.87 11.56 3.31
CA THR A 51 -3.79 10.97 2.33
C THR A 51 -3.18 9.75 1.65
N ALA A 52 -4.07 8.85 1.23
CA ALA A 52 -3.78 7.72 0.36
C ALA A 52 -4.80 7.71 -0.78
N ILE A 53 -4.43 7.10 -1.90
CA ILE A 53 -5.33 6.97 -3.05
C ILE A 53 -6.55 6.11 -2.67
N ALA A 54 -7.76 6.55 -3.03
CA ALA A 54 -8.96 5.78 -2.76
C ALA A 54 -9.00 4.52 -3.66
N PRO A 55 -9.44 3.35 -3.15
CA PRO A 55 -9.69 2.19 -3.99
C PRO A 55 -10.61 2.52 -5.17
N TYR A 56 -10.30 1.99 -6.34
CA TYR A 56 -11.01 2.21 -7.61
C TYR A 56 -10.94 3.64 -8.19
N SER A 57 -10.17 4.56 -7.59
CA SER A 57 -9.93 5.87 -8.19
C SER A 57 -8.86 5.83 -9.30
N LEU A 58 -9.02 6.71 -10.28
CA LEU A 58 -8.07 6.90 -11.38
C LEU A 58 -6.82 7.66 -10.93
N ARG A 59 -5.71 7.42 -11.60
CA ARG A 59 -4.46 8.19 -11.46
C ARG A 59 -4.27 9.08 -12.69
N ALA A 60 -3.86 10.32 -12.46
CA ALA A 60 -3.52 11.28 -13.51
C ALA A 60 -2.12 11.02 -14.08
N VAL A 61 -1.94 9.85 -14.71
CA VAL A 61 -0.74 9.46 -15.47
C VAL A 61 -1.18 8.79 -16.78
N GLU A 62 -0.24 8.52 -17.69
CA GLU A 62 -0.52 7.88 -18.97
C GLU A 62 -1.40 6.63 -18.80
N ARG A 63 -2.39 6.46 -19.69
CA ARG A 63 -3.35 5.34 -19.69
C ARG A 63 -4.34 5.30 -18.52
N ALA A 64 -4.32 6.30 -17.64
CA ALA A 64 -5.26 6.48 -16.53
C ALA A 64 -5.48 5.18 -15.72
N PRO A 65 -4.43 4.64 -15.07
CA PRO A 65 -4.53 3.41 -14.30
C PRO A 65 -5.43 3.62 -13.07
N VAL A 66 -6.10 2.55 -12.65
CA VAL A 66 -7.03 2.52 -11.52
C VAL A 66 -6.35 1.85 -10.33
N ALA A 67 -6.47 2.44 -9.14
CA ALA A 67 -6.02 1.86 -7.87
C ALA A 67 -6.89 0.64 -7.49
N THR A 68 -6.66 -0.47 -8.18
CA THR A 68 -7.54 -1.65 -8.15
C THR A 68 -7.13 -2.59 -7.01
N PRO A 69 -8.03 -2.90 -6.06
CA PRO A 69 -7.79 -3.97 -5.08
C PRO A 69 -7.53 -5.31 -5.77
N ILE A 70 -6.51 -6.03 -5.30
CA ILE A 70 -6.14 -7.35 -5.80
C ILE A 70 -6.04 -8.36 -4.67
N SER A 71 -6.16 -9.63 -5.03
CA SER A 71 -5.91 -10.77 -4.13
C SER A 71 -4.42 -11.11 -4.03
N TRP A 72 -4.05 -11.87 -2.99
CA TRP A 72 -2.69 -12.37 -2.81
C TRP A 72 -2.21 -13.29 -3.96
N SER A 73 -3.11 -14.04 -4.59
CA SER A 73 -2.77 -14.87 -5.75
C SER A 73 -2.45 -14.02 -6.98
N GLU A 74 -3.20 -12.93 -7.20
CA GLU A 74 -2.91 -11.97 -8.28
C GLU A 74 -1.56 -11.26 -8.08
N LEU A 75 -1.20 -10.93 -6.84
CA LEU A 75 0.09 -10.30 -6.54
C LEU A 75 1.28 -11.19 -6.90
N LYS A 76 1.14 -12.52 -6.81
CA LYS A 76 2.20 -13.48 -7.15
C LYS A 76 2.36 -13.68 -8.66
N ASP A 77 1.39 -13.28 -9.47
CA ASP A 77 1.47 -13.35 -10.92
C ASP A 77 2.38 -12.22 -11.44
N LYS A 78 3.48 -12.59 -12.12
CA LYS A 78 4.45 -11.64 -12.70
C LYS A 78 3.83 -10.73 -13.77
N LYS A 79 2.66 -11.07 -14.32
CA LYS A 79 1.92 -10.24 -15.27
C LYS A 79 1.11 -9.13 -14.58
N THR A 80 0.90 -9.24 -13.28
CA THR A 80 0.22 -8.22 -12.49
C THR A 80 1.22 -7.13 -12.11
N GLY A 81 0.93 -5.89 -12.52
CA GLY A 81 1.72 -4.72 -12.20
C GLY A 81 0.84 -3.55 -11.75
N PRO A 82 1.45 -2.44 -11.30
CA PRO A 82 0.71 -1.29 -10.75
C PRO A 82 -0.26 -0.62 -11.73
N GLN A 83 -0.12 -0.89 -13.03
CA GLN A 83 -0.94 -0.31 -14.11
C GLN A 83 -1.68 -1.37 -14.93
N SER A 84 -1.85 -2.59 -14.40
CA SER A 84 -2.56 -3.68 -15.11
C SER A 84 -4.01 -3.33 -15.44
N TRP A 85 -4.64 -2.46 -14.64
CA TRP A 85 -5.99 -1.99 -14.87
C TRP A 85 -6.05 -0.47 -14.97
N GLY A 86 -6.79 0.02 -15.95
CA GLY A 86 -7.03 1.43 -16.22
C GLY A 86 -8.41 1.64 -16.82
N LEU A 87 -8.69 2.87 -17.24
CA LEU A 87 -10.01 3.26 -17.76
C LEU A 87 -10.52 2.31 -18.86
N ALA A 88 -9.65 1.82 -19.74
CA ALA A 88 -10.00 0.99 -20.88
C ALA A 88 -10.43 -0.45 -20.53
N ASN A 89 -10.04 -0.99 -19.37
CA ASN A 89 -10.23 -2.42 -19.07
C ASN A 89 -10.79 -2.70 -17.66
N ILE A 90 -11.03 -1.69 -16.82
CA ILE A 90 -11.49 -1.88 -15.45
C ILE A 90 -12.87 -2.57 -15.39
N PHE A 91 -13.81 -2.23 -16.25
CA PHE A 91 -15.13 -2.86 -16.25
C PHE A 91 -15.09 -4.35 -16.61
N ARG A 92 -14.15 -4.76 -17.48
CA ARG A 92 -13.90 -6.18 -17.75
C ARG A 92 -13.41 -6.90 -16.49
N ARG A 93 -12.53 -6.28 -15.71
CA ARG A 93 -12.05 -6.82 -14.42
C ARG A 93 -13.17 -6.96 -13.40
N LEU A 94 -14.05 -5.97 -13.30
CA LEU A 94 -15.18 -5.97 -12.37
C LEU A 94 -16.24 -7.02 -12.74
N GLY A 95 -16.49 -7.23 -14.04
CA GLY A 95 -17.41 -8.28 -14.50
C GLY A 95 -16.85 -9.70 -14.36
N ALA A 96 -15.54 -9.87 -14.50
CA ALA A 96 -14.90 -11.20 -14.50
C ALA A 96 -14.58 -11.74 -13.09
N LYS A 97 -14.56 -10.89 -12.06
CA LYS A 97 -14.05 -11.28 -10.75
C LYS A 97 -14.77 -10.58 -9.62
N LYS A 98 -14.98 -11.32 -8.53
CA LYS A 98 -15.46 -10.78 -7.26
C LYS A 98 -14.46 -9.78 -6.67
N ASP A 99 -14.97 -8.79 -5.95
CA ASP A 99 -14.16 -7.79 -5.25
C ASP A 99 -13.32 -8.47 -4.15
N PRO A 100 -11.96 -8.42 -4.23
CA PRO A 100 -11.08 -8.94 -3.19
C PRO A 100 -11.31 -8.27 -1.82
N TRP A 101 -11.83 -7.05 -1.79
CA TRP A 101 -12.07 -6.25 -0.59
C TRP A 101 -13.53 -6.27 -0.12
N GLN A 102 -14.39 -7.13 -0.68
CA GLN A 102 -15.81 -7.24 -0.28
C GLN A 102 -16.04 -7.38 1.24
N ASN A 103 -15.09 -8.00 1.95
CA ASN A 103 -15.14 -8.26 3.39
C ASN A 103 -14.19 -7.35 4.20
N PHE A 104 -13.57 -6.34 3.58
CA PHE A 104 -12.52 -5.51 4.22
C PHE A 104 -12.94 -4.97 5.59
N LYS A 105 -14.18 -4.45 5.71
CA LYS A 105 -14.70 -3.91 6.97
C LYS A 105 -14.86 -4.96 8.08
N ARG A 106 -15.05 -6.24 7.73
CA ARG A 106 -15.21 -7.34 8.69
C ARG A 106 -13.89 -7.73 9.36
N HIS A 107 -12.75 -7.35 8.79
CA HIS A 107 -11.42 -7.66 9.29
C HIS A 107 -10.78 -6.52 10.09
N ARG A 108 -11.59 -5.58 10.60
CA ARG A 108 -11.07 -4.53 11.50
C ARG A 108 -10.57 -5.19 12.79
N VAL A 109 -9.35 -4.83 13.20
CA VAL A 109 -8.76 -5.25 14.47
C VAL A 109 -8.36 -4.03 15.29
N SER A 110 -8.49 -4.15 16.60
CA SER A 110 -7.89 -3.18 17.53
C SER A 110 -6.40 -3.44 17.62
N LEU A 111 -5.62 -2.37 17.71
CA LEU A 111 -4.21 -2.51 18.02
C LEU A 111 -4.06 -2.96 19.47
N PRO A 112 -3.11 -3.85 19.78
CA PRO A 112 -2.78 -4.16 21.16
C PRO A 112 -2.46 -2.86 21.90
N HIS A 113 -2.93 -2.73 23.14
CA HIS A 113 -2.48 -1.64 24.00
C HIS A 113 -0.99 -1.88 24.26
N ALA A 114 -0.17 -0.87 23.94
CA ALA A 114 1.24 -0.83 24.30
C ALA A 114 1.39 -0.06 25.61
#